data_AF-L2GEG2-F1
#
_entry.id   AF-L2GEG2-F1
#
_cell.length_a   1.000
_cell.length_b   1.000
_cell.length_c   1.000
_cell.angle_alpha   90.00
_cell.angle_beta   90.00
_cell.angle_gamma   90.00
#
_symmetry.space_group_name_H-M   'P 1'
#
loop_
_entity.id
_entity.type
_entity.pdbx_description
1 polymer ?
#
loop_
_entity_poly.entity_id
_entity_poly.type
_entity_poly.pdbx_seq_one_letter_code
_entity_poly.pdbx_strand_id
1 'polypeptide(L)'
;MAAFVRVSGPPNSSFLVGYPGISATLPRVEGKVEIRPSQGYSMPVAISLVRICLQRRETIHPAAENVAKRHLGTPRRETTDVVGKELLLFRCQSGKEAESVIAMDLPFVLFIPFGRGGEETNRRIPPASLQLPSRTAETYYELVVTVQQGHTLQNKYSFPIPLQRYDTLSTFGMYNKPESRQVSDASVVTLGISVPKWSYGPLDPITVYIKLVPNPDWMKKALKVTIQKITVAIEEEITYNPEGDEPSKKINKIAKNQQVVNTRMPEAGYATNLGLVFPSKDLRDPDGIIRRGKPAFPLYEVTSFTTSSTLYKIEFFLTVKAQLSSTRDLTVRQPLVICPMDQQACKEEMDAIEQAAKDASHVDPNNPMLPARAIVLANDRESLKTLGLCLVAGQKKPLIE
;
A
#
# COMPACT_ATOMS: atom_id res chain seq x y z
N MET A 1 35.39 -7.83 10.83
CA MET A 1 35.30 -8.25 9.42
C MET A 1 33.85 -8.48 9.07
N ALA A 2 33.38 -8.00 7.92
CA ALA A 2 31.94 -7.86 7.66
C ALA A 2 31.24 -9.20 7.40
N ALA A 3 30.02 -9.36 7.90
CA ALA A 3 29.13 -10.44 7.52
C ALA A 3 28.56 -10.21 6.11
N PHE A 4 28.40 -11.26 5.31
CA PHE A 4 27.48 -11.26 4.18
C PHE A 4 26.11 -11.68 4.69
N VAL A 5 25.10 -10.84 4.45
CA VAL A 5 23.75 -11.04 4.97
C VAL A 5 22.79 -11.07 3.79
N ARG A 6 21.91 -12.06 3.78
CA ARG A 6 20.82 -12.21 2.82
C ARG A 6 19.53 -12.54 3.57
N VAL A 7 18.42 -12.13 2.98
CA VAL A 7 17.08 -12.58 3.39
C VAL A 7 16.51 -13.43 2.26
N SER A 8 16.00 -14.61 2.59
CA SER A 8 15.39 -15.54 1.63
C SER A 8 14.02 -16.00 2.14
N GLY A 9 13.06 -16.09 1.21
CA GLY A 9 11.70 -16.54 1.50
C GLY A 9 11.64 -18.06 1.51
N PRO A 10 10.50 -18.65 1.90
CA PRO A 10 10.29 -20.07 1.74
C PRO A 10 10.41 -20.48 0.26
N PRO A 11 10.81 -21.74 -0.04
CA PRO A 11 10.93 -22.21 -1.42
C PRO A 11 9.61 -22.06 -2.19
N ASN A 12 9.68 -21.51 -3.40
CA ASN A 12 8.54 -21.30 -4.30
C ASN A 12 7.40 -20.44 -3.73
N SER A 13 7.66 -19.62 -2.70
CA SER A 13 6.65 -18.72 -2.13
C SER A 13 7.13 -17.27 -2.07
N SER A 14 6.16 -16.35 -1.94
CA SER A 14 6.44 -14.96 -1.59
C SER A 14 6.91 -14.87 -0.14
N PHE A 15 7.65 -13.81 0.18
CA PHE A 15 7.92 -13.40 1.56
C PHE A 15 6.65 -13.02 2.29
N LEU A 16 5.71 -12.38 1.58
CA LEU A 16 4.45 -11.92 2.13
C LEU A 16 3.44 -13.08 2.06
N VAL A 17 2.97 -13.51 3.22
CA VAL A 17 1.95 -14.55 3.40
C VAL A 17 0.67 -13.91 3.93
N GLY A 18 -0.46 -14.29 3.36
CA GLY A 18 -1.76 -13.67 3.64
C GLY A 18 -1.92 -12.32 2.93
N TYR A 19 -3.01 -11.63 3.25
CA TYR A 19 -3.50 -10.46 2.52
C TYR A 19 -3.59 -9.23 3.43
N PRO A 20 -2.63 -8.29 3.37
CA PRO A 20 -2.66 -7.08 4.19
C PRO A 20 -3.97 -6.29 4.01
N GLY A 21 -4.55 -5.88 5.14
CA GLY A 21 -5.88 -5.27 5.21
C GLY A 21 -6.99 -6.26 5.55
N ILE A 22 -6.80 -7.56 5.33
CA ILE A 22 -7.80 -8.60 5.61
C ILE A 22 -7.37 -9.41 6.83
N SER A 23 -7.94 -9.08 7.99
CA SER A 23 -7.53 -9.66 9.29
C SER A 23 -7.64 -11.18 9.36
N ALA A 24 -8.61 -11.78 8.67
CA ALA A 24 -8.83 -13.23 8.66
C ALA A 24 -7.65 -14.02 8.07
N THR A 25 -6.79 -13.37 7.29
CA THR A 25 -5.65 -14.03 6.61
C THR A 25 -4.35 -13.98 7.41
N LEU A 26 -4.34 -13.33 8.59
CA LEU A 26 -3.15 -13.12 9.44
C LEU A 26 -1.91 -12.72 8.62
N PRO A 27 -1.93 -11.54 7.96
CA PRO A 27 -0.88 -11.11 7.05
C PRO A 27 0.47 -11.01 7.80
N ARG A 28 1.52 -11.55 7.19
CA ARG A 28 2.84 -11.65 7.81
C ARG A 28 3.95 -11.81 6.78
N VAL A 29 5.17 -11.50 7.17
CA VAL A 29 6.37 -11.72 6.38
C VAL A 29 7.14 -12.90 6.95
N GLU A 30 7.31 -13.96 6.15
CA GLU A 30 8.02 -15.17 6.54
C GLU A 30 9.30 -15.34 5.72
N GLY A 31 10.34 -15.88 6.36
CA GLY A 31 11.59 -16.19 5.68
C GLY A 31 12.69 -16.59 6.64
N LYS A 32 13.92 -16.52 6.15
CA LYS A 32 15.13 -16.71 6.96
C LYS A 32 16.17 -15.64 6.66
N VAL A 33 16.90 -15.26 7.71
CA VAL A 33 18.12 -14.47 7.62
C VAL A 33 19.30 -15.43 7.48
N GLU A 34 20.03 -15.32 6.37
CA GLU A 34 21.23 -16.11 6.08
C GLU A 34 22.45 -15.22 6.29
N ILE A 35 23.35 -15.66 7.17
CA ILE A 35 24.63 -15.02 7.44
C ILE A 35 25.75 -15.94 6.98
N ARG A 36 26.66 -15.40 6.17
CA ARG A 36 27.84 -16.08 5.63
C ARG A 36 29.09 -15.20 5.73
N PRO A 37 30.30 -15.75 5.64
CA PRO A 37 31.54 -14.99 5.48
C PRO A 37 31.52 -14.15 4.19
N SER A 38 31.82 -12.85 4.30
CA SER A 38 31.93 -11.98 3.10
C SER A 38 33.27 -12.10 2.39
N GLN A 39 34.36 -12.38 3.12
CA GLN A 39 35.71 -12.50 2.59
C GLN A 39 36.27 -13.92 2.84
N GLY A 40 36.93 -14.48 1.83
CA GLY A 40 37.62 -15.76 1.91
C GLY A 40 36.72 -17.00 1.94
N TYR A 41 35.40 -16.86 1.67
CA TYR A 41 34.33 -17.89 1.61
C TYR A 41 34.22 -18.85 2.80
N SER A 42 35.12 -18.77 3.78
CA SER A 42 35.36 -19.81 4.78
C SER A 42 35.97 -19.28 6.08
N MET A 43 36.12 -17.95 6.19
CA MET A 43 36.65 -17.31 7.38
C MET A 43 35.49 -17.01 8.34
N PRO A 44 35.51 -17.53 9.58
CA PRO A 44 34.41 -17.31 10.51
C PRO A 44 34.14 -15.84 10.78
N VAL A 45 32.87 -15.55 11.07
CA VAL A 45 32.37 -14.23 11.40
C VAL A 45 31.99 -14.20 12.88
N ALA A 46 32.53 -13.23 13.62
CA ALA A 46 32.15 -13.01 15.01
C ALA A 46 30.75 -12.37 15.06
N ILE A 47 29.73 -13.11 15.52
CA ILE A 47 28.34 -12.63 15.62
C ILE A 47 27.94 -12.58 17.09
N SER A 48 27.46 -11.42 17.56
CA SER A 48 26.98 -11.23 18.93
C SER A 48 25.46 -11.06 19.02
N LEU A 49 24.85 -10.45 18.01
CA LEU A 49 23.41 -10.17 17.96
C LEU A 49 22.91 -10.19 16.51
N VAL A 50 21.72 -10.74 16.30
CA VAL A 50 20.97 -10.59 15.04
C VAL A 50 19.54 -10.20 15.36
N ARG A 51 19.09 -9.09 14.78
CA ARG A 51 17.70 -8.62 14.85
C ARG A 51 17.15 -8.37 13.46
N ILE A 52 15.84 -8.47 13.33
CA ILE A 52 15.13 -8.11 12.10
C ILE A 52 13.88 -7.31 12.44
N CYS A 53 13.59 -6.30 11.62
CA CYS A 53 12.32 -5.58 11.66
C CYS A 53 11.86 -5.23 10.25
N LEU A 54 10.55 -5.00 10.10
CA LEU A 54 9.99 -4.39 8.91
C LEU A 54 9.93 -2.88 9.14
N GLN A 55 10.56 -2.10 8.27
CA GLN A 55 10.53 -0.63 8.33
C GLN A 55 9.66 -0.07 7.22
N ARG A 56 8.78 0.86 7.57
CA ARG A 56 8.04 1.71 6.64
C ARG A 56 8.82 3.00 6.46
N ARG A 57 9.05 3.38 5.21
CA ARG A 57 9.59 4.69 4.85
C ARG A 57 8.57 5.47 4.06
N GLU A 58 8.28 6.68 4.53
CA GLU A 58 7.40 7.62 3.86
C GLU A 58 8.17 8.88 3.52
N THR A 59 8.01 9.39 2.31
CA THR A 59 8.56 10.70 1.94
C THR A 59 7.55 11.53 1.18
N ILE A 60 7.50 12.83 1.43
CA ILE A 60 6.71 13.78 0.66
C ILE A 60 7.59 14.92 0.17
N HIS A 61 7.34 15.37 -1.05
CA HIS A 61 7.94 16.55 -1.64
C HIS A 61 6.92 17.25 -2.55
N PRO A 62 5.94 17.99 -1.98
CA PRO A 62 4.82 18.55 -2.75
C PRO A 62 5.26 19.47 -3.90
N ALA A 63 6.42 20.13 -3.76
CA ALA A 63 7.00 21.02 -4.77
C ALA A 63 7.74 20.29 -5.91
N ALA A 64 7.87 18.95 -5.88
CA ALA A 64 8.70 18.19 -6.82
C ALA A 64 8.32 18.35 -8.31
N GLU A 65 7.04 18.64 -8.58
CA GLU A 65 6.53 18.84 -9.95
C GLU A 65 6.85 20.22 -10.51
N ASN A 66 7.01 21.25 -9.66
CA ASN A 66 7.22 22.63 -10.10
C ASN A 66 8.71 22.91 -10.22
N VAL A 67 9.25 22.85 -11.44
CA VAL A 67 10.68 23.11 -11.72
C VAL A 67 11.15 24.45 -11.15
N ALA A 68 10.33 25.50 -11.23
CA ALA A 68 10.63 26.83 -10.67
C ALA A 68 10.62 26.89 -9.12
N LYS A 69 9.93 25.96 -8.44
CA LYS A 69 9.80 25.92 -6.97
C LYS A 69 10.60 24.78 -6.33
N ARG A 70 11.32 23.95 -7.11
CA ARG A 70 12.13 22.85 -6.57
C ARG A 70 13.20 23.29 -5.57
N HIS A 71 13.72 24.51 -5.71
CA HIS A 71 14.80 25.04 -4.86
C HIS A 71 14.31 26.07 -3.81
N LEU A 72 13.07 26.56 -3.90
CA LEU A 72 12.48 27.54 -2.97
C LEU A 72 11.24 27.02 -2.23
N GLY A 73 10.76 25.81 -2.56
CA GLY A 73 9.56 25.21 -1.98
C GLY A 73 9.81 24.52 -0.63
N THR A 74 8.72 24.03 -0.03
CA THR A 74 8.76 23.27 1.23
C THR A 74 9.73 22.09 1.12
N PRO A 75 10.68 21.94 2.07
CA PRO A 75 11.68 20.87 2.01
C PRO A 75 11.02 19.49 2.02
N ARG A 76 11.71 18.51 1.43
CA ARG A 76 11.30 17.11 1.48
C ARG A 76 11.18 16.67 2.95
N ARG A 77 10.04 16.08 3.30
CA ARG A 77 9.85 15.43 4.61
C ARG A 77 9.97 13.92 4.44
N GLU A 78 10.57 13.27 5.41
CA GLU A 78 10.79 11.83 5.43
C GLU A 78 10.58 11.31 6.85
N THR A 79 9.91 10.16 6.97
CA THR A 79 9.75 9.44 8.23
C THR A 79 10.11 7.97 8.01
N THR A 80 10.60 7.33 9.07
CA THR A 80 10.87 5.89 9.09
C THR A 80 10.34 5.33 10.39
N ASP A 81 9.43 4.36 10.28
CA ASP A 81 8.78 3.73 11.43
C ASP A 81 8.91 2.20 11.35
N VAL A 82 8.93 1.52 12.49
CA VAL A 82 8.88 0.06 12.55
C VAL A 82 7.44 -0.40 12.41
N VAL A 83 7.18 -1.31 11.49
CA VAL A 83 5.86 -1.95 11.33
C VAL A 83 5.79 -3.17 12.24
N GLY A 84 4.82 -3.21 13.15
CA GLY A 84 4.69 -4.30 14.11
C GLY A 84 5.81 -4.29 15.15
N LYS A 85 6.58 -5.39 15.25
CA LYS A 85 7.62 -5.59 16.27
C LYS A 85 8.97 -5.91 15.64
N GLU A 86 10.04 -5.44 16.28
CA GLU A 86 11.38 -5.95 16.03
C GLU A 86 11.54 -7.34 16.67
N LEU A 87 12.15 -8.28 15.95
CA LEU A 87 12.47 -9.61 16.44
C LEU A 87 13.95 -9.75 16.73
N LEU A 88 14.24 -10.31 17.90
CA LEU A 88 15.57 -10.81 18.24
C LEU A 88 15.69 -12.26 17.75
N LEU A 89 16.49 -12.48 16.70
CA LEU A 89 16.69 -13.81 16.11
C LEU A 89 17.82 -14.57 16.80
N PHE A 90 18.87 -13.85 17.21
CA PHE A 90 20.02 -14.43 17.86
C PHE A 90 20.67 -13.44 18.82
N ARG A 91 21.15 -13.96 19.95
CA ARG A 91 22.04 -13.29 20.90
C ARG A 91 22.98 -14.32 21.48
N CYS A 92 24.26 -13.96 21.63
CA CYS A 92 25.22 -14.79 22.34
C CYS A 92 24.78 -15.12 23.76
N GLN A 93 25.24 -16.27 24.25
CA GLN A 93 25.07 -16.64 25.65
C GLN A 93 25.76 -15.63 26.57
N SER A 94 25.20 -15.46 27.78
CA SER A 94 25.76 -14.58 28.79
C SER A 94 27.23 -14.93 29.08
N GLY A 95 28.10 -13.92 29.13
CA GLY A 95 29.53 -14.10 29.36
C GLY A 95 30.38 -14.35 28.10
N LYS A 96 29.76 -14.51 26.93
CA LYS A 96 30.47 -14.65 25.64
C LYS A 96 30.26 -13.42 24.77
N GLU A 97 31.36 -12.83 24.30
CA GLU A 97 31.31 -11.63 23.45
C GLU A 97 30.65 -11.91 22.09
N ALA A 98 31.09 -12.97 21.41
CA ALA A 98 30.64 -13.34 20.08
C ALA A 98 30.76 -14.85 19.85
N GLU A 99 29.88 -15.39 19.01
CA GLU A 99 30.05 -16.72 18.41
C GLU A 99 30.89 -16.60 17.14
N SER A 100 31.80 -17.56 16.95
CA SER A 100 32.59 -17.68 15.73
C SER A 100 31.81 -18.50 14.71
N VAL A 101 31.07 -17.83 13.83
CA VAL A 101 30.05 -18.43 12.96
C VAL A 101 30.58 -18.63 11.54
N ILE A 102 30.40 -19.83 11.00
CA ILE A 102 30.66 -20.17 9.60
C ILE A 102 29.41 -20.04 8.75
N ALA A 103 28.26 -20.49 9.26
CA ALA A 103 26.98 -20.32 8.61
C ALA A 103 25.89 -20.16 9.67
N MET A 104 24.93 -19.29 9.43
CA MET A 104 23.80 -19.08 10.32
C MET A 104 22.56 -18.79 9.50
N ASP A 105 21.53 -19.64 9.66
CA ASP A 105 20.21 -19.51 9.06
C ASP A 105 19.19 -19.37 10.19
N LEU A 106 18.58 -18.19 10.27
CA LEU A 106 17.65 -17.83 11.33
C LEU A 106 16.26 -17.57 10.74
N PRO A 107 15.31 -18.52 10.87
CA PRO A 107 13.93 -18.33 10.45
C PRO A 107 13.23 -17.22 11.25
N PHE A 108 12.30 -16.52 10.62
CA PHE A 108 11.50 -15.46 11.24
C PHE A 108 10.08 -15.40 10.66
N VAL A 109 9.13 -14.92 11.48
CA VAL A 109 7.78 -14.50 11.06
C VAL A 109 7.50 -13.13 11.66
N LEU A 110 7.34 -12.11 10.80
CA LEU A 110 6.96 -10.76 11.21
C LEU A 110 5.48 -10.54 10.87
N PHE A 111 4.61 -10.52 11.89
CA PHE A 111 3.20 -10.20 11.68
C PHE A 111 3.01 -8.74 11.28
N ILE A 112 2.25 -8.54 10.20
CA ILE A 112 1.82 -7.22 9.75
C ILE A 112 0.60 -6.82 10.57
N PRO A 113 0.57 -5.63 11.19
CA PRO A 113 -0.59 -5.19 11.95
C PRO A 113 -1.88 -5.26 11.12
N PHE A 114 -2.93 -5.84 11.71
CA PHE A 114 -4.24 -6.01 11.09
C PHE A 114 -5.37 -5.60 12.05
N GLY A 115 -6.54 -5.29 11.50
CA GLY A 115 -7.70 -4.87 12.27
C GLY A 115 -7.62 -3.42 12.78
N ARG A 116 -8.53 -3.06 13.72
CA ARG A 116 -8.52 -1.74 14.38
C ARG A 116 -7.47 -1.71 15.49
N GLY A 117 -6.19 -1.83 15.12
CA GLY A 117 -5.08 -1.65 16.06
C GLY A 117 -5.05 -0.22 16.61
N GLY A 118 -4.60 -0.06 17.87
CA GLY A 118 -4.64 1.19 18.65
C GLY A 118 -3.92 2.39 18.01
N GLU A 119 -3.97 3.55 18.68
CA GLU A 119 -3.51 4.83 18.12
C GLU A 119 -2.03 4.86 17.69
N GLU A 120 -1.19 3.99 18.30
CA GLU A 120 0.23 3.83 18.00
C GLU A 120 0.50 3.51 16.51
N THR A 121 1.40 4.27 15.89
CA THR A 121 1.77 4.15 14.46
C THR A 121 2.16 2.72 14.06
N ASN A 122 2.89 2.00 14.92
CA ASN A 122 3.39 0.66 14.65
C ASN A 122 2.29 -0.43 14.71
N ARG A 123 1.09 -0.10 15.20
CA ARG A 123 -0.08 -0.99 15.27
C ARG A 123 -1.17 -0.66 14.24
N ARG A 124 -1.03 0.45 13.52
CA ARG A 124 -1.94 0.81 12.42
C ARG A 124 -1.71 -0.15 11.24
N ILE A 125 -2.78 -0.45 10.51
CA ILE A 125 -2.69 -1.21 9.25
C ILE A 125 -1.80 -0.41 8.30
N PRO A 126 -0.66 -0.97 7.84
CA PRO A 126 0.25 -0.24 6.99
C PRO A 126 -0.41 0.09 5.63
N PRO A 127 -0.22 1.30 5.09
CA PRO A 127 -0.65 1.64 3.72
C PRO A 127 0.09 0.80 2.67
N ALA A 128 -0.50 0.66 1.48
CA ALA A 128 0.21 -0.01 0.39
C ALA A 128 1.42 0.80 -0.08
N SER A 129 2.44 0.11 -0.61
CA SER A 129 3.56 0.72 -1.30
C SER A 129 3.06 1.53 -2.49
N LEU A 130 3.50 2.79 -2.59
CA LEU A 130 3.06 3.74 -3.61
C LEU A 130 4.18 4.72 -3.93
N GLN A 131 4.31 5.10 -5.20
CA GLN A 131 5.13 6.21 -5.65
C GLN A 131 4.30 7.06 -6.61
N LEU A 132 3.98 8.28 -6.20
CA LEU A 132 3.28 9.23 -7.07
C LEU A 132 4.24 9.78 -8.15
N PRO A 133 3.69 10.28 -9.28
CA PRO A 133 4.47 10.97 -10.30
C PRO A 133 5.38 12.05 -9.72
N SER A 134 6.56 12.24 -10.32
CA SER A 134 7.58 13.18 -9.85
C SER A 134 8.04 12.97 -8.40
N ARG A 135 7.68 11.84 -7.76
CA ARG A 135 8.03 11.50 -6.37
C ARG A 135 7.51 12.53 -5.36
N THR A 136 6.31 13.06 -5.60
CA THR A 136 5.64 13.99 -4.68
C THR A 136 5.23 13.33 -3.37
N ALA A 137 4.91 12.03 -3.41
CA ALA A 137 4.76 11.16 -2.24
C ALA A 137 5.29 9.75 -2.55
N GLU A 138 5.90 9.12 -1.55
CA GLU A 138 6.40 7.75 -1.61
C GLU A 138 6.11 7.04 -0.29
N THR A 139 5.61 5.81 -0.36
CA THR A 139 5.61 4.85 0.75
C THR A 139 6.22 3.54 0.28
N TYR A 140 7.21 3.03 0.98
CA TYR A 140 7.80 1.72 0.70
C TYR A 140 8.30 1.05 1.98
N TYR A 141 8.58 -0.25 1.87
CA TYR A 141 8.99 -1.05 3.03
C TYR A 141 10.32 -1.76 2.77
N GLU A 142 11.06 -1.94 3.85
CA GLU A 142 12.33 -2.65 3.85
C GLU A 142 12.38 -3.60 5.04
N LEU A 143 12.80 -4.85 4.82
CA LEU A 143 13.31 -5.67 5.91
C LEU A 143 14.69 -5.16 6.28
N VAL A 144 14.87 -4.78 7.54
CA VAL A 144 16.14 -4.31 8.06
C VAL A 144 16.70 -5.34 9.03
N VAL A 145 17.76 -6.02 8.59
CA VAL A 145 18.52 -6.93 9.42
C VAL A 145 19.65 -6.16 10.09
N THR A 146 19.67 -6.17 11.42
CA THR A 146 20.76 -5.59 12.20
C THR A 146 21.65 -6.71 12.72
N VAL A 147 22.92 -6.69 12.34
CA VAL A 147 23.93 -7.65 12.77
C VAL A 147 24.99 -6.93 13.60
N GLN A 148 25.18 -7.39 14.84
CA GLN A 148 26.26 -6.95 15.70
C GLN A 148 27.39 -8.00 15.66
N GLN A 149 28.61 -7.52 15.52
CA GLN A 149 29.83 -8.31 15.40
C GLN A 149 30.80 -7.90 16.50
N GLY A 150 31.00 -8.76 17.51
CA GLY A 150 31.70 -8.40 18.74
C GLY A 150 30.97 -7.31 19.53
N HIS A 151 31.72 -6.50 20.28
CA HIS A 151 31.14 -5.43 21.11
C HIS A 151 30.68 -4.17 20.36
N THR A 152 31.34 -3.77 19.28
CA THR A 152 31.19 -2.39 18.75
C THR A 152 30.66 -2.30 17.32
N LEU A 153 30.89 -3.31 16.48
CA LEU A 153 30.54 -3.22 15.06
C LEU A 153 29.08 -3.64 14.86
N GLN A 154 28.21 -2.68 14.55
CA GLN A 154 26.81 -2.94 14.20
C GLN A 154 26.52 -2.48 12.77
N ASN A 155 26.08 -3.40 11.93
CA ASN A 155 25.73 -3.15 10.53
C ASN A 155 24.23 -3.38 10.30
N LYS A 156 23.63 -2.56 9.43
CA LYS A 156 22.23 -2.70 8.99
C LYS A 156 22.20 -3.05 7.51
N TYR A 157 21.37 -4.04 7.17
CA TYR A 157 21.17 -4.51 5.80
C TYR A 157 19.70 -4.38 5.45
N SER A 158 19.39 -3.59 4.42
CA SER A 158 18.01 -3.31 3.98
C SER A 158 17.66 -4.12 2.74
N PHE A 159 16.48 -4.75 2.76
CA PHE A 159 15.93 -5.52 1.64
C PHE A 159 14.52 -5.01 1.32
N PRO A 160 14.28 -4.44 0.12
CA PRO A 160 12.98 -3.87 -0.21
C PRO A 160 11.91 -4.95 -0.31
N ILE A 161 10.75 -4.70 0.29
CA ILE A 161 9.55 -5.54 0.17
C ILE A 161 8.36 -4.65 -0.21
N PRO A 162 7.72 -4.87 -1.36
CA PRO A 162 6.49 -4.18 -1.69
C PRO A 162 5.34 -4.73 -0.85
N LEU A 163 4.48 -3.85 -0.32
CA LEU A 163 3.22 -4.23 0.32
C LEU A 163 2.04 -3.73 -0.51
N GLN A 164 1.06 -4.61 -0.73
CA GLN A 164 -0.22 -4.26 -1.33
C GLN A 164 -1.31 -4.36 -0.27
N ARG A 165 -2.39 -3.61 -0.46
CA ARG A 165 -3.60 -3.68 0.39
C ARG A 165 -4.75 -4.25 -0.41
N TYR A 166 -5.49 -5.11 0.26
CA TYR A 166 -6.60 -5.84 -0.35
C TYR A 166 -7.94 -5.48 0.29
N ASP A 167 -7.97 -4.70 1.37
CA ASP A 167 -9.23 -4.31 2.01
C ASP A 167 -10.07 -3.33 1.17
N THR A 168 -9.53 -2.79 0.07
CA THR A 168 -10.23 -1.87 -0.85
C THR A 168 -10.84 -2.56 -2.07
N LEU A 169 -10.68 -3.88 -2.23
CA LEU A 169 -11.14 -4.62 -3.42
C LEU A 169 -12.62 -4.36 -3.73
N SER A 170 -12.90 -4.04 -4.99
CA SER A 170 -14.25 -3.65 -5.43
C SER A 170 -15.29 -4.79 -5.35
N THR A 171 -14.83 -6.03 -5.23
CA THR A 171 -15.65 -7.24 -5.08
C THR A 171 -16.20 -7.44 -3.68
N PHE A 172 -15.66 -6.76 -2.66
CA PHE A 172 -16.19 -6.91 -1.31
C PHE A 172 -17.63 -6.43 -1.17
N GLY A 173 -18.46 -7.25 -0.52
CA GLY A 173 -19.89 -6.97 -0.30
C GLY A 173 -20.17 -5.68 0.49
N MET A 174 -19.21 -5.16 1.26
CA MET A 174 -19.36 -3.86 1.94
C MET A 174 -19.42 -2.68 0.95
N TYR A 175 -18.77 -2.80 -0.21
CA TYR A 175 -18.74 -1.78 -1.25
C TYR A 175 -19.90 -1.91 -2.23
N ASN A 176 -20.49 -3.10 -2.35
CA ASN A 176 -21.61 -3.41 -3.23
C ASN A 176 -22.96 -3.09 -2.59
N LYS A 177 -23.07 -1.88 -2.02
CA LYS A 177 -24.31 -1.34 -1.47
C LYS A 177 -24.56 0.05 -2.06
N PRO A 178 -25.80 0.36 -2.45
CA PRO A 178 -26.12 1.68 -2.96
C PRO A 178 -25.85 2.77 -1.92
N GLU A 179 -25.15 3.81 -2.34
CA GLU A 179 -24.88 5.01 -1.54
C GLU A 179 -25.62 6.19 -2.19
N SER A 180 -26.38 6.94 -1.39
CA SER A 180 -27.14 8.09 -1.87
C SER A 180 -26.84 9.34 -1.07
N ARG A 181 -26.71 10.48 -1.75
CA ARG A 181 -26.56 11.80 -1.13
C ARG A 181 -27.47 12.80 -1.79
N GLN A 182 -27.89 13.80 -1.03
CA GLN A 182 -28.66 14.91 -1.55
C GLN A 182 -28.20 16.23 -0.98
N VAL A 183 -28.27 17.28 -1.79
CA VAL A 183 -28.00 18.66 -1.41
C VAL A 183 -29.14 19.51 -1.96
N SER A 184 -29.59 20.47 -1.14
CA SER A 184 -30.65 21.41 -1.52
C SER A 184 -30.10 22.83 -1.47
N ASP A 185 -30.46 23.65 -2.46
CA ASP A 185 -30.17 25.09 -2.45
C ASP A 185 -31.36 25.81 -1.84
N ALA A 186 -31.17 26.41 -0.66
CA ALA A 186 -31.99 27.46 -0.06
C ALA A 186 -33.49 27.45 -0.46
N SER A 187 -34.16 26.29 -0.39
CA SER A 187 -35.58 26.02 -0.64
C SER A 187 -36.12 25.98 -2.09
N VAL A 188 -35.34 25.88 -3.18
CA VAL A 188 -35.93 25.88 -4.56
C VAL A 188 -35.79 24.55 -5.31
N VAL A 189 -34.61 23.93 -5.31
CA VAL A 189 -34.35 22.64 -5.99
C VAL A 189 -33.46 21.78 -5.11
N THR A 190 -33.73 20.47 -5.10
CA THR A 190 -32.92 19.44 -4.44
C THR A 190 -32.25 18.56 -5.49
N LEU A 191 -30.92 18.42 -5.41
CA LEU A 191 -30.12 17.49 -6.20
C LEU A 191 -29.82 16.26 -5.34
N GLY A 192 -30.37 15.11 -5.72
CA GLY A 192 -30.06 13.79 -5.19
C GLY A 192 -29.23 12.98 -6.18
N ILE A 193 -28.30 12.19 -5.66
CA ILE A 193 -27.53 11.21 -6.42
C ILE A 193 -27.59 9.85 -5.74
N SER A 194 -27.44 8.78 -6.53
CA SER A 194 -27.22 7.43 -6.03
C SER A 194 -26.19 6.71 -6.90
N VAL A 195 -25.28 5.98 -6.26
CA VAL A 195 -24.32 5.08 -6.91
C VAL A 195 -24.56 3.65 -6.42
N PRO A 196 -24.48 2.63 -7.29
CA PRO A 196 -24.79 1.25 -6.91
C PRO A 196 -23.72 0.61 -6.04
N LYS A 197 -22.46 1.04 -6.19
CA LYS A 197 -21.30 0.66 -5.39
C LYS A 197 -20.40 1.87 -5.18
N TRP A 198 -19.48 1.79 -4.23
CA TRP A 198 -18.59 2.90 -3.89
C TRP A 198 -17.09 2.52 -3.84
N SER A 199 -16.74 1.32 -4.31
CA SER A 199 -15.36 0.94 -4.66
C SER A 199 -15.22 0.62 -6.15
N TYR A 200 -14.15 1.14 -6.77
CA TYR A 200 -13.89 1.03 -8.21
C TYR A 200 -12.39 0.80 -8.48
N GLY A 201 -12.09 -0.01 -9.49
CA GLY A 201 -10.74 -0.24 -10.01
C GLY A 201 -10.49 0.44 -11.37
N PRO A 202 -9.28 0.30 -11.95
CA PRO A 202 -9.01 0.66 -13.35
C PRO A 202 -10.05 0.03 -14.28
N LEU A 203 -10.47 0.80 -15.29
CA LEU A 203 -11.47 0.41 -16.30
C LEU A 203 -12.88 0.09 -15.78
N ASP A 204 -13.13 0.22 -14.48
CA ASP A 204 -14.47 0.01 -13.95
C ASP A 204 -15.45 1.09 -14.45
N PRO A 205 -16.65 0.71 -14.90
CA PRO A 205 -17.72 1.66 -15.20
C PRO A 205 -18.36 2.17 -13.90
N ILE A 206 -18.50 3.50 -13.82
CA ILE A 206 -19.20 4.21 -12.75
C ILE A 206 -20.50 4.75 -13.31
N THR A 207 -21.63 4.24 -12.83
CA THR A 207 -22.97 4.75 -13.19
C THR A 207 -23.55 5.52 -12.02
N VAL A 208 -24.01 6.75 -12.29
CA VAL A 208 -24.58 7.65 -11.30
C VAL A 208 -26.02 7.95 -11.67
N TYR A 209 -26.94 7.61 -10.77
CA TYR A 209 -28.34 7.98 -10.85
C TYR A 209 -28.49 9.39 -10.29
N ILE A 210 -29.09 10.30 -11.05
CA ILE A 210 -29.20 11.72 -10.70
C ILE A 210 -30.67 12.11 -10.72
N LYS A 211 -31.13 12.76 -9.64
CA LYS A 211 -32.50 13.25 -9.51
C LYS A 211 -32.49 14.70 -9.05
N LEU A 212 -33.14 15.57 -9.81
CA LEU A 212 -33.41 16.95 -9.47
C LEU A 212 -34.90 17.09 -9.16
N VAL A 213 -35.25 17.55 -7.97
CA VAL A 213 -36.62 17.68 -7.50
C VAL A 213 -36.93 19.14 -7.18
N PRO A 214 -38.00 19.73 -7.74
CA PRO A 214 -38.43 21.08 -7.35
C PRO A 214 -38.97 21.05 -5.91
N ASN A 215 -38.75 22.11 -5.14
CA ASN A 215 -39.35 22.21 -3.82
C ASN A 215 -40.88 22.46 -3.91
N PRO A 216 -41.74 21.61 -3.32
CA PRO A 216 -43.18 21.81 -3.27
C PRO A 216 -43.62 23.17 -2.72
N ASP A 217 -42.89 23.72 -1.74
CA ASP A 217 -43.26 24.99 -1.10
C ASP A 217 -43.05 26.21 -2.02
N TRP A 218 -42.21 26.07 -3.07
CA TRP A 218 -41.80 27.15 -3.97
C TRP A 218 -41.99 26.81 -5.44
N MET A 219 -43.00 26.00 -5.78
CA MET A 219 -43.22 25.46 -7.14
C MET A 219 -43.19 26.52 -8.25
N LYS A 220 -43.86 27.67 -8.07
CA LYS A 220 -43.88 28.76 -9.07
C LYS A 220 -42.48 29.31 -9.39
N LYS A 221 -41.55 29.27 -8.44
CA LYS A 221 -40.16 29.70 -8.60
C LYS A 221 -39.31 28.55 -9.14
N ALA A 222 -39.52 27.33 -8.62
CA ALA A 222 -38.78 26.14 -9.03
C ALA A 222 -39.01 25.79 -10.52
N LEU A 223 -40.24 25.90 -11.03
CA LEU A 223 -40.57 25.63 -12.44
C LEU A 223 -39.96 26.63 -13.44
N LYS A 224 -39.51 27.80 -12.96
CA LYS A 224 -38.79 28.78 -13.79
C LYS A 224 -37.30 28.45 -13.93
N VAL A 225 -36.77 27.59 -13.07
CA VAL A 225 -35.37 27.15 -13.13
C VAL A 225 -35.17 26.28 -14.36
N THR A 226 -34.12 26.56 -15.13
CA THR A 226 -33.70 25.76 -16.28
C THR A 226 -32.47 24.95 -15.90
N ILE A 227 -32.52 23.64 -16.11
CA ILE A 227 -31.38 22.75 -15.99
C ILE A 227 -30.54 22.93 -17.25
N GLN A 228 -29.42 23.64 -17.15
CA GLN A 228 -28.56 23.93 -18.29
C GLN A 228 -27.69 22.72 -18.61
N LYS A 229 -26.98 22.21 -17.60
CA LYS A 229 -25.96 21.20 -17.77
C LYS A 229 -25.76 20.39 -16.50
N ILE A 230 -25.51 19.09 -16.65
CA ILE A 230 -25.10 18.20 -15.57
C ILE A 230 -23.69 17.70 -15.86
N THR A 231 -22.81 17.80 -14.87
CA THR A 231 -21.42 17.35 -14.96
C THR A 231 -21.16 16.32 -13.88
N VAL A 232 -20.61 15.18 -14.28
CA VAL A 232 -20.07 14.18 -13.36
C VAL A 232 -18.56 14.16 -13.52
N ALA A 233 -17.82 14.22 -12.42
CA ALA A 233 -16.36 14.17 -12.43
C ALA A 233 -15.83 13.32 -11.28
N ILE A 234 -14.65 12.74 -11.49
CA ILE A 234 -13.84 12.15 -10.42
C ILE A 234 -12.76 13.15 -10.05
N GLU A 235 -12.69 13.49 -8.77
CA GLU A 235 -11.67 14.33 -8.19
C GLU A 235 -10.80 13.50 -7.25
N GLU A 236 -9.49 13.52 -7.47
CA GLU A 236 -8.48 13.05 -6.54
C GLU A 236 -8.06 14.21 -5.65
N GLU A 237 -8.14 14.04 -4.33
CA GLU A 237 -7.65 14.97 -3.33
C GLU A 237 -6.44 14.35 -2.63
N ILE A 238 -5.25 14.91 -2.87
CA ILE A 238 -4.03 14.56 -2.15
C ILE A 238 -3.81 15.60 -1.06
N THR A 239 -3.89 15.18 0.19
CA THR A 239 -3.53 15.99 1.35
C THR A 239 -2.13 15.61 1.80
N TYR A 240 -1.18 16.54 1.76
CA TYR A 240 0.16 16.37 2.31
C TYR A 240 0.22 16.90 3.73
N ASN A 241 0.99 16.22 4.57
CA ASN A 241 1.15 16.50 6.00
C ASN A 241 -0.19 16.63 6.75
N PRO A 242 -1.09 15.63 6.67
CA PRO A 242 -2.44 15.74 7.23
C PRO A 242 -2.47 15.86 8.76
N GLU A 243 -1.49 15.30 9.46
CA GLU A 243 -1.40 15.30 10.93
C GLU A 243 -0.52 16.44 11.49
N GLY A 244 0.10 17.27 10.66
CA GLY A 244 1.00 18.35 11.10
C GLY A 244 0.42 19.76 10.97
N ASP A 245 1.19 20.77 11.36
CA ASP A 245 0.71 22.16 11.52
C ASP A 245 0.23 22.84 10.23
N GLU A 246 0.81 22.47 9.07
CA GLU A 246 0.46 23.04 7.77
C GLU A 246 0.09 21.93 6.76
N PRO A 247 -1.17 21.46 6.76
CA PRO A 247 -1.65 20.54 5.73
C PRO A 247 -1.82 21.29 4.41
N SER A 248 -1.31 20.73 3.32
CA SER A 248 -1.53 21.28 1.97
C SER A 248 -2.33 20.31 1.12
N LYS A 249 -3.25 20.84 0.30
CA LYS A 249 -4.17 20.04 -0.51
C LYS A 249 -3.95 20.29 -1.99
N LYS A 250 -3.91 19.23 -2.77
CA LYS A 250 -3.89 19.25 -4.23
C LYS A 250 -5.10 18.47 -4.75
N ILE A 251 -5.90 19.11 -5.59
CA ILE A 251 -7.07 18.49 -6.21
C ILE A 251 -6.83 18.32 -7.70
N ASN A 252 -6.88 17.08 -8.17
CA ASN A 252 -6.75 16.73 -9.58
C ASN A 252 -8.10 16.22 -10.11
N LYS A 253 -8.50 16.67 -11.30
CA LYS A 253 -9.67 16.12 -11.99
C LYS A 253 -9.22 14.98 -12.88
N ILE A 254 -9.63 13.77 -12.53
CA ILE A 254 -9.16 12.52 -13.13
C ILE A 254 -10.00 12.13 -14.35
N ALA A 255 -11.32 12.24 -14.23
CA ALA A 255 -12.27 11.95 -15.29
C ALA A 255 -13.45 12.92 -15.23
N LYS A 256 -14.09 13.18 -16.37
CA LYS A 256 -15.21 14.12 -16.46
C LYS A 256 -16.13 13.75 -17.62
N ASN A 257 -17.42 13.66 -17.35
CA ASN A 257 -18.48 13.56 -18.35
C ASN A 257 -19.50 14.69 -18.14
N GLN A 258 -20.03 15.23 -19.23
CA GLN A 258 -20.97 16.35 -19.20
C GLN A 258 -22.13 16.12 -20.17
N GLN A 259 -23.35 16.33 -19.67
CA GLN A 259 -24.56 16.30 -20.46
C GLN A 259 -25.20 17.69 -20.46
N VAL A 260 -25.38 18.27 -21.64
CA VAL A 260 -26.19 19.48 -21.82
C VAL A 260 -27.65 19.07 -21.82
N VAL A 261 -28.47 19.72 -21.00
CA VAL A 261 -29.89 19.37 -20.78
C VAL A 261 -30.81 20.44 -21.33
N ASN A 262 -30.52 21.72 -21.07
CA ASN A 262 -31.29 22.90 -21.52
C ASN A 262 -32.82 22.76 -21.39
N THR A 263 -33.30 22.20 -20.28
CA THR A 263 -34.73 21.92 -20.06
C THR A 263 -35.22 22.62 -18.79
N ARG A 264 -36.41 23.23 -18.83
CA ARG A 264 -37.05 23.82 -17.64
C ARG A 264 -37.42 22.72 -16.64
N MET A 265 -37.33 23.03 -15.35
CA MET A 265 -37.62 22.08 -14.27
C MET A 265 -39.05 21.53 -14.41
N PRO A 266 -39.24 20.21 -14.60
CA PRO A 266 -40.57 19.60 -14.64
C PRO A 266 -41.20 19.53 -13.25
N GLU A 267 -42.55 19.51 -13.18
CA GLU A 267 -43.28 19.33 -11.91
C GLU A 267 -42.95 18.00 -11.22
N ALA A 268 -42.81 16.92 -11.99
CA ALA A 268 -42.41 15.60 -11.47
C ALA A 268 -40.91 15.51 -11.08
N GLY A 269 -40.13 16.56 -11.32
CA GLY A 269 -38.68 16.55 -11.25
C GLY A 269 -38.02 15.98 -12.52
N TYR A 270 -36.70 16.04 -12.55
CA TYR A 270 -35.88 15.55 -13.65
C TYR A 270 -34.97 14.42 -13.14
N ALA A 271 -34.98 13.29 -13.84
CA ALA A 271 -34.11 12.16 -13.53
C ALA A 271 -33.30 11.77 -14.76
N THR A 272 -32.01 11.48 -14.57
CA THR A 272 -31.12 11.00 -15.62
C THR A 272 -30.04 10.12 -15.02
N ASN A 273 -29.37 9.33 -15.85
CA ASN A 273 -28.20 8.56 -15.47
C ASN A 273 -27.01 9.03 -16.28
N LEU A 274 -25.86 9.19 -15.62
CA LEU A 274 -24.61 9.51 -16.28
C LEU A 274 -23.55 8.50 -15.89
N GLY A 275 -22.80 8.05 -16.89
CA GLY A 275 -21.72 7.10 -16.75
C GLY A 275 -20.35 7.72 -17.02
N LEU A 276 -19.31 7.17 -16.41
CA LEU A 276 -17.92 7.41 -16.77
C LEU A 276 -17.09 6.16 -16.41
N VAL A 277 -15.95 5.99 -17.04
CA VAL A 277 -15.04 4.87 -16.77
C VAL A 277 -13.85 5.38 -15.97
N PHE A 278 -13.45 4.66 -14.92
CA PHE A 278 -12.24 5.01 -14.19
C PHE A 278 -11.02 4.76 -15.09
N PRO A 279 -10.11 5.74 -15.25
CA PRO A 279 -9.01 5.60 -16.19
C PRO A 279 -8.01 4.54 -15.71
N SER A 280 -7.41 3.85 -16.67
CA SER A 280 -6.23 3.02 -16.45
C SER A 280 -5.01 3.63 -17.15
N LYS A 281 -3.84 3.20 -16.70
CA LYS A 281 -2.53 3.57 -17.22
C LYS A 281 -1.98 2.36 -17.97
N ASP A 282 -1.56 2.56 -19.22
CA ASP A 282 -0.79 1.56 -19.93
C ASP A 282 0.60 1.42 -19.29
N LEU A 283 0.94 0.19 -18.92
CA LEU A 283 2.23 -0.15 -18.31
C LEU A 283 3.34 -0.29 -19.36
N ARG A 284 2.98 -0.39 -20.64
CA ARG A 284 3.93 -0.43 -21.76
C ARG A 284 4.49 0.97 -22.01
N ASP A 285 5.78 1.02 -22.36
CA ASP A 285 6.38 2.22 -22.90
C ASP A 285 6.04 2.38 -24.40
N PRO A 286 6.43 3.50 -25.08
CA PRO A 286 6.10 3.74 -26.47
C PRO A 286 6.55 2.64 -27.45
N ASP A 287 7.55 1.83 -27.05
CA ASP A 287 8.06 0.70 -27.82
C ASP A 287 7.28 -0.61 -27.54
N GLY A 288 6.24 -0.54 -26.70
CA GLY A 288 5.39 -1.67 -26.31
C GLY A 288 5.98 -2.52 -25.19
N ILE A 289 7.07 -2.11 -24.54
CA ILE A 289 7.80 -2.90 -23.55
C ILE A 289 7.31 -2.56 -22.14
N ILE A 290 6.98 -3.58 -21.36
CA ILE A 290 6.70 -3.42 -19.93
C ILE A 290 8.03 -3.34 -19.19
N ARG A 291 8.35 -2.16 -18.66
CA ARG A 291 9.57 -1.97 -17.87
C ARG A 291 9.46 -2.70 -16.54
N ARG A 292 10.52 -3.40 -16.16
CA ARG A 292 10.60 -4.03 -14.83
C ARG A 292 10.46 -2.96 -13.75
N GLY A 293 9.50 -3.16 -12.84
CA GLY A 293 9.25 -2.25 -11.72
C GLY A 293 10.45 -2.14 -10.78
N LYS A 294 10.48 -1.07 -9.98
CA LYS A 294 11.44 -0.95 -8.89
C LYS A 294 11.11 -1.99 -7.81
N PRO A 295 12.09 -2.68 -7.19
CA PRO A 295 11.83 -3.74 -6.23
C PRO A 295 10.88 -3.36 -5.08
N ALA A 296 10.89 -2.09 -4.66
CA ALA A 296 10.10 -1.58 -3.55
C ALA A 296 8.66 -1.15 -3.92
N PHE A 297 8.31 -1.11 -5.22
CA PHE A 297 7.06 -0.54 -5.72
C PHE A 297 6.41 -1.47 -6.75
N PRO A 298 5.18 -1.96 -6.49
CA PRO A 298 4.40 -2.66 -7.50
C PRO A 298 4.10 -1.78 -8.72
N LEU A 299 3.91 -2.42 -9.88
CA LEU A 299 3.43 -1.76 -11.08
C LEU A 299 1.90 -1.74 -11.06
N TYR A 300 1.33 -0.56 -10.82
CA TYR A 300 -0.12 -0.39 -10.83
C TYR A 300 -0.60 0.19 -12.16
N GLU A 301 -1.77 -0.28 -12.61
CA GLU A 301 -2.50 0.25 -13.76
C GLU A 301 -3.26 1.54 -13.44
N VAL A 302 -3.08 2.08 -12.24
CA VAL A 302 -3.58 3.39 -11.84
C VAL A 302 -2.42 4.26 -11.36
N THR A 303 -2.53 5.58 -11.55
CA THR A 303 -1.53 6.53 -11.06
C THR A 303 -1.49 6.58 -9.52
N SER A 304 -2.65 6.40 -8.91
CA SER A 304 -2.89 6.50 -7.47
C SER A 304 -4.20 5.80 -7.12
N PHE A 305 -4.38 5.52 -5.83
CA PHE A 305 -5.55 4.83 -5.29
C PHE A 305 -5.80 5.32 -3.85
N THR A 306 -6.97 5.00 -3.30
CA THR A 306 -7.36 5.48 -1.96
C THR A 306 -6.41 4.91 -0.92
N THR A 307 -5.68 5.78 -0.22
CA THR A 307 -4.71 5.38 0.81
C THR A 307 -4.51 6.48 1.84
N SER A 308 -4.14 6.09 3.06
CA SER A 308 -3.81 7.01 4.14
C SER A 308 -2.49 6.59 4.79
N SER A 309 -1.51 7.48 4.72
CA SER A 309 -0.19 7.38 5.34
C SER A 309 -0.08 8.39 6.48
N THR A 310 1.08 8.43 7.15
CA THR A 310 1.38 9.47 8.16
C THR A 310 1.65 10.82 7.47
N LEU A 311 2.43 10.83 6.38
CA LEU A 311 2.81 12.06 5.71
C LEU A 311 1.84 12.53 4.61
N TYR A 312 0.92 11.69 4.14
CA TYR A 312 -0.04 12.07 3.12
C TYR A 312 -1.30 11.20 3.15
N LYS A 313 -2.37 11.70 2.55
CA LYS A 313 -3.65 11.02 2.38
C LYS A 313 -4.16 11.26 0.96
N ILE A 314 -4.62 10.21 0.30
CA ILE A 314 -5.21 10.26 -1.05
C ILE A 314 -6.66 9.81 -0.94
N GLU A 315 -7.57 10.71 -1.28
CA GLU A 315 -9.01 10.48 -1.27
C GLU A 315 -9.59 10.75 -2.65
N PHE A 316 -10.63 10.01 -3.01
CA PHE A 316 -11.33 10.20 -4.27
C PHE A 316 -12.77 10.58 -4.01
N PHE A 317 -13.28 11.45 -4.86
CA PHE A 317 -14.64 11.95 -4.77
C PHE A 317 -15.31 11.94 -6.14
N LEU A 318 -16.53 11.43 -6.17
CA LEU A 318 -17.47 11.64 -7.24
C LEU A 318 -18.16 12.99 -7.01
N THR A 319 -17.95 13.91 -7.94
CA THR A 319 -18.56 15.23 -7.91
C THR A 319 -19.62 15.34 -9.00
N VAL A 320 -20.88 15.56 -8.59
CA VAL A 320 -22.00 15.80 -9.49
C VAL A 320 -22.42 17.26 -9.36
N LYS A 321 -22.26 18.02 -10.44
CA LYS A 321 -22.61 19.43 -10.51
C LYS A 321 -23.77 19.65 -11.49
N ALA A 322 -24.88 20.18 -10.99
CA ALA A 322 -25.99 20.66 -11.81
C ALA A 322 -25.91 22.18 -11.95
N GLN A 323 -25.78 22.65 -13.19
CA GLN A 323 -25.79 24.07 -13.53
C GLN A 323 -27.23 24.50 -13.81
N LEU A 324 -27.69 25.48 -13.05
CA LEU A 324 -29.10 25.89 -13.02
C LEU A 324 -29.21 27.37 -13.39
N SER A 325 -30.27 27.76 -14.09
CA SER A 325 -30.59 29.17 -14.31
C SER A 325 -31.32 29.76 -13.11
N SER A 326 -31.06 31.04 -12.81
CA SER A 326 -31.85 31.81 -11.83
C SER A 326 -31.81 31.27 -10.38
N THR A 327 -30.88 30.37 -10.06
CA THR A 327 -30.57 29.87 -8.72
C THR A 327 -29.09 29.45 -8.66
N ARG A 328 -28.56 29.12 -7.49
CA ARG A 328 -27.16 28.69 -7.37
C ARG A 328 -26.96 27.30 -7.98
N ASP A 329 -25.81 27.09 -8.61
CA ASP A 329 -25.39 25.74 -9.02
C ASP A 329 -25.36 24.79 -7.83
N LEU A 330 -25.92 23.60 -8.02
CA LEU A 330 -25.90 22.53 -7.02
C LEU A 330 -24.72 21.61 -7.26
N THR A 331 -24.02 21.24 -6.19
CA THR A 331 -22.91 20.28 -6.27
C THR A 331 -23.01 19.29 -5.12
N VAL A 332 -23.02 18.00 -5.47
CA VAL A 332 -22.91 16.89 -4.50
C VAL A 332 -21.53 16.27 -4.66
N ARG A 333 -20.90 15.98 -3.53
CA ARG A 333 -19.59 15.33 -3.44
C ARG A 333 -19.74 14.04 -2.63
N GLN A 334 -19.50 12.88 -3.25
CA GLN A 334 -19.57 11.55 -2.65
C GLN A 334 -18.18 10.91 -2.61
N PRO A 335 -17.66 10.48 -1.45
CA PRO A 335 -16.42 9.72 -1.36
C PRO A 335 -16.49 8.43 -2.15
N LEU A 336 -15.39 8.09 -2.82
CA LEU A 336 -15.16 6.82 -3.49
C LEU A 336 -13.91 6.14 -2.90
N VAL A 337 -13.92 4.81 -2.90
CA VAL A 337 -12.74 4.00 -2.68
C VAL A 337 -12.21 3.58 -4.05
N ILE A 338 -10.96 3.92 -4.34
CA ILE A 338 -10.28 3.45 -5.53
C ILE A 338 -9.32 2.37 -5.11
N CYS A 339 -9.43 1.21 -5.75
CA CYS A 339 -8.52 0.08 -5.59
C CYS A 339 -7.56 0.02 -6.78
N PRO A 340 -6.33 -0.47 -6.59
CA PRO A 340 -5.33 -0.53 -7.65
C PRO A 340 -5.51 -1.69 -8.64
N MET A 341 -6.51 -2.54 -8.43
CA MET A 341 -6.76 -3.78 -9.19
C MET A 341 -8.05 -3.66 -9.98
N ASP A 342 -8.06 -4.15 -11.22
CA ASP A 342 -9.28 -4.19 -12.02
C ASP A 342 -10.31 -5.18 -11.45
N GLN A 343 -11.52 -5.18 -12.00
CA GLN A 343 -12.57 -6.07 -11.52
C GLN A 343 -12.23 -7.56 -11.64
N GLN A 344 -11.45 -7.94 -12.66
CA GLN A 344 -11.09 -9.34 -12.90
C GLN A 344 -10.09 -9.83 -11.86
N ALA A 345 -8.99 -9.10 -11.65
CA ALA A 345 -8.02 -9.37 -10.59
C ALA A 345 -8.69 -9.35 -9.22
N CYS A 346 -9.60 -8.40 -8.97
CA CYS A 346 -10.36 -8.38 -7.72
C CYS A 346 -11.19 -9.65 -7.49
N LYS A 347 -11.66 -10.34 -8.53
CA LYS A 347 -12.39 -11.62 -8.39
C LYS A 347 -11.42 -12.77 -8.14
N GLU A 348 -10.33 -12.84 -8.90
CA GLU A 348 -9.31 -13.88 -8.76
C GLU A 348 -8.70 -13.88 -7.35
N GLU A 349 -8.47 -12.70 -6.78
CA GLU A 349 -7.95 -12.59 -5.41
C GLU A 349 -8.95 -13.06 -4.35
N MET A 350 -10.26 -13.02 -4.58
CA MET A 350 -11.24 -13.42 -3.56
C MET A 350 -11.13 -14.90 -3.20
N ASP A 351 -10.95 -15.78 -4.20
CA ASP A 351 -10.81 -17.21 -3.97
C ASP A 351 -9.51 -17.52 -3.20
N ALA A 352 -8.42 -16.82 -3.56
CA ALA A 352 -7.14 -16.96 -2.90
C ALA A 352 -7.15 -16.38 -1.46
N ILE A 353 -7.87 -15.29 -1.22
CA ILE A 353 -8.13 -14.72 0.10
C ILE A 353 -8.89 -15.72 0.98
N GLU A 354 -9.93 -16.37 0.44
CA GLU A 354 -10.71 -17.35 1.20
C GLU A 354 -9.82 -18.53 1.62
N GLN A 355 -9.00 -19.05 0.70
CA GLN A 355 -8.06 -20.11 1.02
C GLN A 355 -7.02 -19.67 2.06
N ALA A 356 -6.43 -18.48 1.90
CA ALA A 356 -5.47 -17.95 2.86
C ALA A 356 -6.08 -17.74 4.26
N ALA A 357 -7.36 -17.40 4.35
CA ALA A 357 -8.07 -17.29 5.62
C ALA A 357 -8.28 -18.67 6.29
N LYS A 358 -8.56 -19.71 5.51
CA LYS A 358 -8.63 -21.09 6.02
C LYS A 358 -7.26 -21.54 6.55
N ASP A 359 -6.20 -21.32 5.78
CA ASP A 359 -4.83 -21.70 6.17
C ASP A 359 -4.38 -20.93 7.43
N ALA A 360 -4.70 -19.64 7.51
CA ALA A 360 -4.39 -18.79 8.65
C ALA A 360 -5.08 -19.25 9.95
N SER A 361 -6.24 -19.90 9.87
CA SER A 361 -6.95 -20.41 11.06
C SER A 361 -6.17 -21.47 11.84
N HIS A 362 -5.17 -22.10 11.20
CA HIS A 362 -4.30 -23.10 11.81
C HIS A 362 -3.00 -22.51 12.38
N VAL A 363 -2.78 -21.20 12.26
CA VAL A 363 -1.56 -20.52 12.73
C VAL A 363 -1.81 -19.90 14.10
N ASP A 364 -1.00 -20.22 15.10
CA ASP A 364 -0.98 -19.52 16.38
C ASP A 364 -0.10 -18.24 16.27
N PRO A 365 -0.68 -17.02 16.36
CA PRO A 365 0.09 -15.79 16.25
C PRO A 365 1.05 -15.54 17.41
N ASN A 366 0.78 -16.14 18.58
CA ASN A 366 1.62 -15.98 19.77
C ASN A 366 2.81 -16.94 19.76
N ASN A 367 2.68 -18.06 19.05
CA ASN A 367 3.72 -19.06 18.92
C ASN A 367 3.75 -19.67 17.51
N PRO A 368 4.13 -18.89 16.48
CA PRO A 368 4.17 -19.38 15.12
C PRO A 368 5.20 -20.51 15.00
N MET A 369 4.80 -21.65 14.43
CA MET A 369 5.73 -22.75 14.16
C MET A 369 6.76 -22.30 13.12
N LEU A 370 8.02 -22.23 13.54
CA LEU A 370 9.16 -21.90 12.69
C LEU A 370 10.06 -23.13 12.51
N PRO A 371 10.71 -23.28 11.34
CA PRO A 371 11.79 -24.24 11.19
C PRO A 371 12.87 -24.04 12.25
N ALA A 372 13.61 -25.10 12.57
CA ALA A 372 14.73 -24.99 13.49
C ALA A 372 15.80 -24.04 12.94
N ARG A 373 16.36 -23.20 13.81
CA ARG A 373 17.55 -22.39 13.48
C ARG A 373 18.74 -23.32 13.19
N ALA A 374 19.53 -22.98 12.19
CA ALA A 374 20.79 -23.66 11.90
C ALA A 374 21.95 -22.71 12.17
N ILE A 375 22.83 -23.05 13.11
CA ILE A 375 24.02 -22.26 13.44
C ILE A 375 25.20 -23.22 13.40
N VAL A 376 26.13 -22.97 12.50
CA VAL A 376 27.34 -23.75 12.31
C VAL A 376 28.53 -22.91 12.74
N LEU A 377 29.19 -23.37 13.80
CA LEU A 377 30.34 -22.70 14.40
C LEU A 377 31.63 -23.12 13.71
N ALA A 378 32.67 -22.30 13.87
CA ALA A 378 33.99 -22.54 13.28
C ALA A 378 34.67 -23.84 13.75
N ASN A 379 34.35 -24.28 14.97
CA ASN A 379 34.89 -25.49 15.59
C ASN A 379 34.02 -26.73 15.35
N ASP A 380 32.90 -26.61 14.63
CA ASP A 380 32.08 -27.76 14.29
C ASP A 380 32.78 -28.65 13.27
N ARG A 381 32.65 -29.97 13.45
CA ARG A 381 33.33 -30.99 12.63
C ARG A 381 33.03 -30.85 11.13
N GLU A 382 31.79 -30.52 10.79
CA GLU A 382 31.30 -30.42 9.40
C GLU A 382 31.16 -28.94 8.93
N SER A 383 31.85 -28.01 9.60
CA SER A 383 31.73 -26.57 9.33
C SER A 383 32.08 -26.20 7.89
N LEU A 384 33.17 -26.75 7.36
CA LEU A 384 33.60 -26.50 5.98
C LEU A 384 32.66 -27.15 4.95
N LYS A 385 32.13 -28.35 5.26
CA LYS A 385 31.19 -29.06 4.37
C LYS A 385 29.93 -28.23 4.11
N THR A 386 29.47 -27.51 5.13
CA THR A 386 28.32 -26.59 5.04
C THR A 386 28.52 -25.46 4.02
N LEU A 387 29.76 -25.10 3.74
CA LEU A 387 30.13 -24.09 2.73
C LEU A 387 30.45 -24.72 1.36
N GLY A 388 30.27 -26.03 1.20
CA GLY A 388 30.74 -26.75 0.02
C GLY A 388 32.26 -26.80 -0.07
N LEU A 389 32.95 -26.86 1.07
CA LEU A 389 34.42 -26.91 1.15
C LEU A 389 34.91 -28.14 1.94
N CYS A 390 36.13 -28.56 1.66
CA CYS A 390 36.86 -29.58 2.42
C CYS A 390 38.31 -29.16 2.66
N LEU A 391 39.01 -29.87 3.55
CA LEU A 391 40.45 -29.72 3.76
C LEU A 391 41.20 -30.79 2.96
N VAL A 392 42.09 -30.35 2.07
CA VAL A 392 42.99 -31.22 1.31
C VAL A 392 44.41 -30.68 1.49
N ALA A 393 45.31 -31.49 2.04
CA ALA A 393 46.70 -31.12 2.33
C ALA A 393 46.84 -29.79 3.12
N GLY A 394 45.96 -29.55 4.10
CA GLY A 394 45.96 -28.33 4.91
C GLY A 394 45.40 -27.09 4.20
N GLN A 395 44.96 -27.20 2.94
CA GLN A 395 44.32 -26.13 2.19
C GLN A 395 42.81 -26.37 2.06
N LYS A 396 42.03 -25.29 2.13
CA LYS A 396 40.59 -25.33 1.86
C LYS A 396 40.36 -25.44 0.35
N LYS A 397 39.60 -26.44 -0.09
CA LYS A 397 39.25 -26.70 -1.50
C LYS A 397 37.74 -26.89 -1.64
N PRO A 398 37.13 -26.64 -2.81
CA PRO A 398 35.75 -27.02 -3.10
C PRO A 398 35.52 -28.51 -2.83
N LEU A 399 34.40 -28.82 -2.19
CA LEU A 399 33.91 -30.18 -2.03
C LEU A 399 33.33 -30.63 -3.38
N ILE A 400 33.86 -31.72 -3.93
CA ILE A 400 33.30 -32.41 -5.10
C ILE A 400 32.66 -33.68 -4.55
N GLU A 401 31.35 -33.84 -4.75
CA GLU A 401 30.60 -35.04 -4.34
C GLU A 401 30.70 -36.16 -5.38
#